data_AF-A0A9W5R0A1-F1
#
_entry.id   AF-A0A9W5R0A1-F1
#
_cell.length_a   1.000
_cell.length_b   1.000
_cell.length_c   1.000
_cell.angle_alpha   90.00
_cell.angle_beta   90.00
_cell.angle_gamma   90.00
#
_symmetry.space_group_name_H-M   'P 1'
#
loop_
_entity.id
_entity.type
_entity.pdbx_description
1 polymer ?
#
loop_
_entity_poly.entity_id
_entity_poly.type
_entity_poly.pdbx_seq_one_letter_code
_entity_poly.pdbx_strand_id
1 'polypeptide(L)'
;MKIKMFTKTVCPTCKVAKQQLSYLPVPVEVEEINIEDDTPFYDFKGSLIELKVEYLQEKLDSMSTPTFLFEDGLVVRGFEMGQIQEALGL
;
A
#
# COMPACT_ATOMS: atom_id res chain seq x y z
N MET A 1 -12.14 3.87 -4.62
CA MET A 1 -11.31 2.84 -3.98
C MET A 1 -10.18 3.53 -3.25
N LYS A 2 -10.02 3.35 -1.93
CA LYS A 2 -8.85 3.85 -1.19
C LYS A 2 -7.81 2.76 -0.99
N ILE A 3 -6.55 3.09 -1.25
CA ILE A 3 -5.41 2.18 -1.09
C ILE A 3 -4.33 2.88 -0.29
N LYS A 4 -3.82 2.21 0.75
CA LYS A 4 -2.61 2.60 1.45
C LYS A 4 -1.45 1.78 0.89
N MET A 5 -0.52 2.46 0.22
CA MET A 5 0.67 1.86 -0.38
C MET A 5 1.88 2.08 0.53
N PHE A 6 2.40 0.99 1.10
CA PHE A 6 3.60 1.00 1.92
C PHE A 6 4.84 0.96 1.04
N THR A 7 5.69 1.97 1.18
CA THR A 7 6.90 2.18 0.38
C THR A 7 8.13 2.38 1.28
N LYS A 8 9.31 2.46 0.65
CA LYS A 8 10.56 2.86 1.28
C LYS A 8 11.28 3.87 0.38
N THR A 9 12.23 4.63 0.93
CA THR A 9 12.90 5.75 0.24
C THR A 9 13.53 5.33 -1.10
N VAL A 10 14.17 4.16 -1.13
CA VAL A 10 14.77 3.59 -2.34
C VAL A 10 13.96 2.40 -2.82
N CYS A 11 12.89 2.67 -3.56
CA CYS A 11 12.00 1.65 -4.12
C CYS A 11 11.58 1.97 -5.57
N PRO A 12 12.34 1.53 -6.58
CA PRO A 12 11.98 1.73 -7.99
C PRO A 12 10.62 1.12 -8.35
N THR A 13 10.33 -0.08 -7.82
CA THR A 13 9.06 -0.79 -8.02
C THR A 13 7.86 -0.02 -7.47
N CYS A 14 8.02 0.68 -6.33
CA CYS A 14 6.97 1.53 -5.76
C CYS A 14 6.59 2.68 -6.70
N LYS A 15 7.56 3.29 -7.38
CA LYS A 15 7.30 4.35 -8.38
C LYS A 15 6.52 3.83 -9.57
N VAL A 16 6.91 2.67 -10.11
CA VAL A 16 6.21 2.02 -11.22
C VAL A 16 4.79 1.65 -10.82
N ALA A 17 4.60 1.09 -9.62
CA ALA A 17 3.30 0.71 -9.12
C ALA A 17 2.34 1.89 -8.98
N LYS A 18 2.80 2.98 -8.37
CA LYS A 18 2.03 4.21 -8.23
C LYS A 18 1.61 4.77 -9.59
N GLN A 19 2.54 4.78 -10.55
CA GLN A 19 2.26 5.25 -11.90
C GLN A 19 1.21 4.36 -12.58
N GLN A 20 1.31 3.04 -12.48
CA GLN A 20 0.32 2.14 -13.06
C GLN A 20 -1.05 2.27 -12.40
N LEU A 21 -1.11 2.43 -11.08
CA LEU A 21 -2.37 2.71 -10.37
C LEU A 21 -3.06 3.99 -10.87
N SER A 22 -2.28 5.02 -11.23
CA SER A 22 -2.82 6.28 -11.78
C SER A 22 -3.42 6.15 -13.18
N TYR A 23 -3.06 5.10 -13.92
CA TYR A 23 -3.60 4.82 -15.26
C TYR A 23 -4.81 3.90 -15.26
N LEU A 24 -5.24 3.43 -14.08
CA LEU A 24 -6.40 2.55 -14.00
C LEU A 24 -7.67 3.31 -14.40
N PRO A 25 -8.62 2.65 -15.10
CA PRO A 25 -9.87 3.28 -15.52
C PRO A 25 -10.85 3.52 -14.35
N VAL A 26 -10.46 3.16 -13.13
CA VAL A 26 -11.25 3.30 -11.91
C VAL A 26 -10.67 4.38 -11.00
N PRO A 27 -11.50 5.15 -10.29
CA PRO A 27 -11.03 6.17 -9.35
C PRO A 27 -10.42 5.51 -8.11
N VAL A 28 -9.08 5.48 -8.08
CA VAL A 28 -8.27 5.00 -6.95
C VAL A 28 -7.59 6.18 -6.26
N GLU A 29 -7.83 6.33 -4.97
CA GLU A 29 -7.10 7.26 -4.10
C GLU A 29 -5.98 6.48 -3.40
N VAL A 30 -4.72 6.80 -3.73
CA VAL A 30 -3.55 6.11 -3.18
C VAL A 30 -2.86 7.00 -2.16
N GLU A 31 -2.85 6.58 -0.90
CA GLU A 31 -2.07 7.18 0.17
C GLU A 31 -0.73 6.47 0.29
N GLU A 32 0.36 7.22 0.12
CA GLU A 32 1.72 6.67 0.19
C GLU A 32 2.26 6.76 1.62
N ILE A 33 2.70 5.62 2.14
CA ILE A 33 3.23 5.48 3.50
C ILE A 33 4.67 5.00 3.40
N ASN A 34 5.63 5.91 3.55
CA ASN A 34 7.04 5.52 3.64
C ASN A 34 7.31 4.92 5.04
N ILE A 35 7.71 3.65 5.09
CA ILE A 35 7.98 2.92 6.33
C ILE A 35 9.27 3.36 7.03
N GLU A 36 10.14 4.10 6.34
CA GLU A 36 11.40 4.64 6.88
C GLU A 36 11.24 6.07 7.43
N ASP A 37 10.04 6.64 7.32
CA ASP A 37 9.71 7.96 7.84
C ASP A 37 9.03 7.83 9.22
N ASP A 38 9.41 8.68 10.15
CA ASP A 38 8.91 8.72 11.53
C ASP A 38 7.50 9.33 11.66
N THR A 39 6.95 9.90 10.58
CA THR A 39 5.61 10.50 10.59
C THR A 39 4.53 9.44 10.79
N PRO A 40 3.73 9.45 11.87
CA PRO A 40 2.71 8.43 12.08
C PRO A 40 1.57 8.54 11.04
N PHE A 41 0.82 7.46 10.85
CA PHE A 41 -0.35 7.44 9.96
C PHE A 41 -1.57 6.82 10.66
N TYR A 42 -2.77 7.06 10.13
CA TYR A 42 -3.98 6.40 10.61
C TYR A 42 -4.33 5.21 9.72
N ASP A 43 -4.60 4.04 10.29
CA ASP A 43 -5.14 2.91 9.52
C ASP A 43 -6.60 3.19 9.06
N PHE A 44 -7.18 2.29 8.26
CA PHE A 44 -8.57 2.44 7.81
C PHE A 44 -9.60 2.34 8.96
N LYS A 45 -9.20 1.86 10.14
CA LYS A 45 -10.03 1.79 11.35
C LYS A 45 -9.91 3.04 12.21
N GLY A 46 -9.08 4.02 11.82
CA GLY A 46 -8.83 5.24 12.57
C GLY A 46 -7.83 5.09 13.71
N SER A 47 -7.07 3.98 13.76
CA SER A 47 -6.02 3.75 14.75
C SER A 47 -4.75 4.48 14.33
N LEU A 48 -4.15 5.25 15.24
CA LEU A 48 -2.85 5.88 15.01
C LEU A 48 -1.75 4.82 15.07
N ILE A 49 -0.94 4.75 14.01
CA ILE A 49 0.18 3.84 13.86
C ILE A 49 1.47 4.64 13.78
N GLU A 50 2.33 4.48 14.80
CA GLU A 50 3.64 5.12 14.87
C GLU A 50 4.73 4.23 14.25
N LEU A 51 4.68 2.92 14.53
CA LEU A 51 5.68 1.95 14.08
C LEU A 51 5.23 1.29 12.76
N LYS A 52 5.50 1.96 11.65
CA LYS A 52 5.07 1.51 10.30
C LYS A 52 5.66 0.16 9.89
N VAL A 53 6.93 -0.09 10.21
CA VAL A 53 7.60 -1.35 9.89
C VAL A 53 6.94 -2.52 10.63
N GLU A 54 6.67 -2.35 11.92
CA GLU A 54 5.97 -3.37 12.71
C GLU A 54 4.55 -3.59 12.21
N TYR A 55 3.83 -2.52 11.86
CA TYR A 55 2.50 -2.66 11.26
C TYR A 55 2.54 -3.47 9.96
N LEU A 56 3.51 -3.19 9.07
CA LEU A 56 3.69 -3.92 7.83
C LEU A 56 3.97 -5.41 8.08
N GLN A 57 4.83 -5.73 9.06
CA GLN A 57 5.24 -7.10 9.35
C GLN A 57 4.18 -7.88 10.14
N GLU A 58 3.63 -7.30 11.20
CA GLU A 58 2.74 -8.02 12.12
C GLU A 58 1.26 -7.95 11.73
N LYS A 59 0.80 -6.82 11.15
CA LYS A 59 -0.61 -6.65 10.77
C LYS A 59 -0.88 -7.04 9.33
N LEU A 60 0.06 -6.72 8.45
CA LEU A 60 -0.08 -7.02 7.02
C LEU A 60 0.65 -8.31 6.62
N ASP A 61 1.37 -8.96 7.54
CA ASP A 61 2.15 -10.17 7.26
C ASP A 61 3.02 -9.99 5.99
N SER A 62 3.71 -8.85 5.90
CA SER A 62 4.52 -8.49 4.75
C SER A 62 5.93 -8.09 5.15
N MET A 63 6.90 -8.65 4.44
CA MET A 63 8.34 -8.39 4.66
C MET A 63 8.94 -7.51 3.56
N SER A 64 8.14 -7.03 2.60
CA SER A 64 8.67 -6.30 1.44
C SER A 64 7.76 -5.15 0.99
N THR A 65 8.38 -4.21 0.27
CA THR A 65 7.70 -3.08 -0.36
C THR A 65 7.81 -3.20 -1.90
N PRO A 66 6.79 -2.81 -2.66
CA PRO A 66 5.54 -2.21 -2.19
C PRO A 66 4.58 -3.24 -1.58
N THR A 67 3.77 -2.81 -0.62
CA THR A 67 2.60 -3.57 -0.12
C THR A 67 1.38 -2.66 -0.17
N PHE A 68 0.23 -3.20 -0.57
CA PHE A 68 -1.01 -2.46 -0.74
C PHE A 68 -2.05 -2.98 0.24
N LEU A 69 -2.59 -2.09 1.06
CA LEU A 69 -3.76 -2.35 1.89
C LEU A 69 -4.94 -1.60 1.26
N PHE A 70 -5.99 -2.33 0.92
CA PHE A 70 -7.23 -1.79 0.38
C PHE A 70 -8.21 -1.47 1.52
N GLU A 71 -9.16 -0.57 1.27
CA GLU A 71 -10.15 -0.15 2.26
C GLU A 71 -11.08 -1.29 2.74
N ASP A 72 -11.24 -2.33 1.93
CA ASP A 72 -11.99 -3.55 2.26
C ASP A 72 -11.20 -4.56 3.10
N GLY A 73 -9.92 -4.25 3.38
CA GLY A 73 -9.01 -5.08 4.15
C GLY A 73 -8.17 -6.06 3.32
N LEU A 74 -8.30 -6.07 1.99
CA LEU A 74 -7.44 -6.87 1.14
C LEU A 74 -5.99 -6.38 1.22
N VAL A 75 -5.04 -7.32 1.28
CA VAL A 75 -3.60 -7.04 1.32
C VAL A 75 -2.91 -7.70 0.14
N VAL A 76 -2.34 -6.89 -0.75
CA VAL A 76 -1.50 -7.35 -1.87
C VAL A 76 -0.04 -7.06 -1.53
N ARG A 77 0.80 -8.10 -1.54
CA ARG A 77 2.20 -8.03 -1.10
C ARG A 77 3.10 -8.11 -2.33
N GLY A 78 4.02 -7.15 -2.46
CA GLY A 78 4.85 -7.04 -3.65
C GLY A 78 4.13 -6.36 -4.81
N PHE A 79 4.83 -6.30 -5.95
CA PHE A 79 4.32 -5.67 -7.15
C PHE A 79 3.97 -6.72 -8.22
N GLU A 80 2.75 -7.25 -8.12
CA GLU A 80 2.16 -8.12 -9.14
C GLU A 80 0.86 -7.51 -9.64
N MET A 81 0.90 -6.90 -10.84
CA MET A 81 -0.25 -6.19 -11.40
C MET A 81 -1.50 -7.05 -11.57
N GLY A 82 -1.35 -8.34 -11.84
CA GLY A 82 -2.49 -9.26 -11.95
C GLY A 82 -3.32 -9.30 -10.67
N GLN A 83 -2.66 -9.41 -9.51
CA GLN A 83 -3.35 -9.41 -8.21
C GLN A 83 -4.00 -8.07 -7.89
N ILE A 84 -3.37 -6.96 -8.29
CA ILE A 84 -3.92 -5.61 -8.12
C ILE A 84 -5.15 -5.41 -9.03
N GLN A 85 -5.10 -5.88 -10.28
CA GLN A 85 -6.24 -5.78 -11.20
C GLN A 85 -7.41 -6.65 -10.75
N GLU A 86 -7.15 -7.87 -10.31
CA GLU A 86 -8.16 -8.77 -9.75
C GLU A 86 -8.82 -8.17 -8.50
N ALA A 87 -8.03 -7.60 -7.59
CA ALA A 87 -8.52 -6.86 -6.42
C ALA A 87 -9.45 -5.69 -6.78
N LEU A 88 -9.20 -5.07 -7.93
CA LEU A 88 -9.98 -3.94 -8.43
C LEU A 88 -11.16 -4.38 -9.31
N GLY A 89 -11.33 -5.68 -9.56
CA GLY A 89 -12.38 -6.23 -10.42
C GLY A 89 -12.19 -5.89 -11.91
N LEU A 90 -10.94 -5.78 -12.37
CA LEU A 90 -10.55 -5.45 -13.75
C LEU A 90 -10.06 -6.65 -14.56
#